data_AF-A0A662QC67-F1
#
_entry.id   AF-A0A662QC67-F1
#
_cell.length_a   1.000
_cell.length_b   1.000
_cell.length_c   1.000
_cell.angle_alpha   90.00
_cell.angle_beta   90.00
_cell.angle_gamma   90.00
#
_symmetry.space_group_name_H-M   'P 1'
#
loop_
_entity.id
_entity.type
_entity.pdbx_description
1 polymer ?
#
loop_
_entity_poly.entity_id
_entity_poly.type
_entity_poly.pdbx_seq_one_letter_code
_entity_poly.pdbx_strand_id
1 'polypeptide(L)'
;MVARAIYSFACINCGGEILDERLLELGLCEKCLPDAGDISFQQAIQILKSSGRLKKLKEISRLYTSYLEFKEFFRKAVGFEPWALQEVWAKRILLGENFAIVAPTGIGKTVLGLVMALYLASKGKRCYVIVPSSILAQQLYEKAEKFAARAGVKSVDIIAYHAGLSKSEKEEALKRISSPRSLLITTDRFLVDHFENLKGKVFDYVFVDDVDSFLKSPRNIDRAVSLLGFNPEIVEHVLKLIELRRRIAKGFNKDVMKEYERLEGIVEREKRRRKGLLIVSGATLRGKRTKRLMIFRELLGFEVGRLPEFVRNIADLYMDLKGKNLIDEAISLVKKHGPGCLIFVPQALGKDFATEVARRFEEAGIKVYLYEKMEADILQRFCDGEIDAMIGIASLRSPLARGIDLPERIRYAVFIGVPRREITISKDEYNPTRILTLIYNIMPILEKRLRDEAEAVAAKLSKIVPLNKELMEKIKDAIEKGEKLEGFEGYAENAIIAGREFLKKVLTDELMERIKKELDISIKPVEDGFSLIIPDTSGYIEAFGRT
;
A
#
# COMPACT_ATOMS: atom_id res chain seq x y z
N MET A 1 30.95 -6.96 42.10
CA MET A 1 32.10 -7.40 41.27
C MET A 1 33.15 -6.30 41.30
N VAL A 2 34.37 -6.48 40.78
CA VAL A 2 35.35 -5.37 40.69
C VAL A 2 35.09 -4.58 39.43
N ALA A 3 34.77 -3.29 39.55
CA ALA A 3 34.51 -2.40 38.41
C ALA A 3 35.70 -2.39 37.44
N ARG A 4 35.46 -2.70 36.15
CA ARG A 4 36.52 -2.88 35.15
C ARG A 4 36.69 -1.65 34.26
N ALA A 5 35.69 -0.77 34.18
CA ALA A 5 35.75 0.43 33.34
C ALA A 5 34.80 1.54 33.83
N ILE A 6 35.14 2.79 33.51
CA ILE A 6 34.27 3.96 33.65
C ILE A 6 33.91 4.45 32.24
N TYR A 7 32.62 4.58 31.96
CA TYR A 7 32.10 5.08 30.69
C TYR A 7 31.60 6.51 30.83
N SER A 8 32.20 7.43 30.08
CA SER A 8 31.73 8.82 29.98
C SER A 8 30.44 8.90 29.15
N PHE A 9 29.56 9.83 29.53
CA PHE A 9 28.28 10.10 28.85
C PHE A 9 27.25 8.96 28.80
N ALA A 10 27.46 7.88 29.55
CA ALA A 10 26.64 6.67 29.45
C ALA A 10 25.53 6.55 30.52
N CYS A 11 25.50 7.39 31.56
CA CYS A 11 24.37 7.40 32.50
C CYS A 11 23.08 7.86 31.80
N ILE A 12 22.05 7.01 31.78
CA ILE A 12 20.78 7.27 31.06
C ILE A 12 19.96 8.42 31.63
N ASN A 13 20.22 8.84 32.88
CA ASN A 13 19.53 9.96 33.50
C ASN A 13 20.27 11.29 33.32
N CYS A 14 21.53 11.39 33.77
CA CYS A 14 22.26 12.66 33.72
C CYS A 14 23.20 12.81 32.51
N GLY A 15 23.50 11.73 31.78
CA GLY A 15 24.53 11.73 30.74
C GLY A 15 25.94 11.96 31.26
N GLY A 16 26.20 11.62 32.53
CA GLY A 16 27.52 11.67 33.15
C GLY A 16 28.22 10.31 33.11
N GLU A 17 29.34 10.24 33.82
CA GLU A 17 30.13 9.02 33.98
C GLU A 17 29.39 7.94 34.78
N ILE A 18 29.63 6.69 34.41
CA ILE A 18 29.05 5.51 35.06
C ILE A 18 30.05 4.34 35.04
N LEU A 19 30.06 3.56 36.12
CA LEU A 19 30.81 2.32 36.21
C LEU A 19 30.15 1.23 35.38
N ASP A 20 30.94 0.34 34.79
CA ASP A 20 30.49 -0.79 33.98
C ASP A 20 29.41 -1.66 34.65
N GLU A 21 29.59 -2.03 35.93
CA GLU A 21 28.63 -2.81 36.72
C GLU A 21 27.25 -2.14 36.74
N ARG A 22 27.22 -0.84 37.04
CA ARG A 22 25.98 -0.06 37.11
C ARG A 22 25.33 0.18 35.75
N LEU A 23 26.14 0.15 34.68
CA LEU A 23 25.65 0.27 33.31
C LEU A 23 24.92 -1.00 32.86
N LEU A 24 25.41 -2.17 33.26
CA LEU A 24 24.78 -3.47 32.97
C LEU A 24 23.50 -3.72 33.77
N GLU A 25 23.36 -3.10 34.94
CA GLU A 25 22.16 -3.19 35.78
C GLU A 25 21.07 -2.19 35.33
N LEU A 26 21.04 -0.98 35.91
CA LEU A 26 19.98 0.01 35.71
C LEU A 26 20.38 1.15 34.75
N GLY A 27 21.66 1.25 34.38
CA GLY A 27 22.17 2.36 33.59
C GLY A 27 22.27 3.70 34.34
N LEU A 28 22.18 3.68 35.68
CA LEU A 28 22.17 4.87 36.53
C LEU A 28 23.46 5.00 37.33
N CYS A 29 24.16 6.14 37.19
CA CYS A 29 25.36 6.40 37.98
C CYS A 29 25.04 6.65 39.45
N GLU A 30 26.06 6.48 40.29
CA GLU A 30 25.98 6.67 41.74
C GLU A 30 25.48 8.07 42.15
N LYS A 31 25.88 9.11 41.40
CA LYS A 31 25.38 10.49 41.62
C LYS A 31 23.87 10.61 41.42
N CYS A 32 23.29 9.82 40.52
CA CYS A 32 21.84 9.84 40.26
C CYS A 32 21.09 9.02 41.31
N LEU A 33 21.59 7.82 41.59
CA LEU A 33 20.95 6.85 42.47
C LEU A 33 22.03 6.17 43.33
N PRO A 34 22.36 6.69 44.52
CA PRO A 34 23.45 6.15 45.34
C PRO A 34 23.22 4.68 45.69
N ASP A 35 22.06 4.36 46.29
CA ASP A 35 21.63 2.99 46.60
C ASP A 35 20.88 2.38 45.42
N ALA A 36 21.63 1.69 44.54
CA ALA A 36 21.02 0.96 43.43
C ALA A 36 20.29 -0.30 43.90
N GLY A 37 20.78 -0.97 44.95
CA GLY A 37 20.17 -2.18 45.52
C GLY A 37 19.71 -3.19 44.46
N ASP A 38 18.74 -4.01 44.81
CA ASP A 38 18.04 -4.89 43.87
C ASP A 38 16.66 -4.28 43.56
N ILE A 39 16.66 -3.07 42.98
CA ILE A 39 15.43 -2.35 42.66
C ILE A 39 15.11 -2.44 41.16
N SER A 40 13.82 -2.53 40.84
CA SER A 40 13.35 -2.50 39.47
C SER A 40 13.55 -1.12 38.83
N PHE A 41 13.61 -1.10 37.50
CA PHE A 41 13.66 0.12 36.70
C PHE A 41 12.51 1.10 37.00
N GLN A 42 11.31 0.57 37.31
CA GLN A 42 10.15 1.39 37.69
C GLN A 42 10.35 2.08 39.04
N GLN A 43 10.89 1.37 40.03
CA GLN A 43 11.20 1.94 41.34
C GLN A 43 12.29 3.02 41.23
N ALA A 44 13.33 2.78 40.42
CA ALA A 44 14.37 3.77 40.16
C ALA A 44 13.80 5.07 39.57
N ILE A 45 12.86 4.97 38.62
CA ILE A 45 12.15 6.14 38.06
C ILE A 45 11.36 6.88 39.16
N GLN A 46 10.64 6.16 40.01
CA GLN A 46 9.84 6.77 41.09
C GLN A 46 10.72 7.52 42.09
N ILE A 47 11.84 6.92 42.51
CA ILE A 47 12.82 7.55 43.41
C ILE A 47 13.39 8.82 42.79
N LEU A 48 13.80 8.77 41.51
CA LEU A 48 14.32 9.94 40.80
C LEU A 48 13.25 11.03 40.63
N LYS A 49 11.99 10.64 40.46
CA LYS A 49 10.86 11.56 40.34
C LYS A 49 10.54 12.24 41.67
N SER A 50 10.47 11.49 42.77
CA SER A 50 10.18 12.03 44.11
C SER A 50 11.32 12.89 44.65
N SER A 51 12.57 12.56 44.31
CA SER A 51 13.76 13.35 44.69
C SER A 51 14.04 14.55 43.78
N GLY A 52 13.23 14.80 42.75
CA GLY A 52 13.44 15.91 41.81
C GLY A 52 14.69 15.77 40.92
N ARG A 53 15.31 14.58 40.87
CA ARG A 53 16.55 14.29 40.11
C ARG A 53 16.31 13.66 38.74
N LEU A 54 15.06 13.48 38.34
CA LEU A 54 14.69 12.92 37.04
C LEU A 54 15.00 13.92 35.91
N LYS A 55 16.01 13.57 35.09
CA LYS A 55 16.52 14.35 33.96
C LYS A 55 16.14 13.67 32.63
N LYS A 56 17.11 13.15 31.86
CA LYS A 56 16.90 12.54 30.53
C LYS A 56 16.03 11.28 30.59
N LEU A 57 16.10 10.54 31.70
CA LEU A 57 15.30 9.33 31.92
C LEU A 57 13.79 9.60 31.89
N LYS A 58 13.36 10.85 32.07
CA LYS A 58 11.95 11.26 31.98
C LYS A 58 11.31 10.87 30.65
N GLU A 59 12.06 10.93 29.54
CA GLU A 59 11.54 10.58 28.21
C GLU A 59 11.27 9.09 28.10
N ILE A 60 12.22 8.26 28.52
CA ILE A 60 12.08 6.79 28.56
C ILE A 60 10.94 6.40 29.51
N SER A 61 10.85 7.03 30.68
CA SER A 61 9.77 6.81 31.64
C SER A 61 8.39 7.14 31.05
N ARG A 62 8.26 8.28 30.36
CA ARG A 62 7.01 8.68 29.69
C ARG A 62 6.61 7.69 28.60
N LEU A 63 7.56 7.25 27.78
CA LEU A 63 7.32 6.25 26.75
C LEU A 63 6.84 4.94 27.37
N TYR A 64 7.56 4.44 28.37
CA TYR A 64 7.26 3.19 29.04
C TYR A 64 5.86 3.23 29.68
N THR A 65 5.52 4.31 30.39
CA THR A 65 4.19 4.50 30.99
C THR A 65 3.10 4.56 29.91
N SER A 66 3.32 5.34 28.84
CA SER A 66 2.36 5.48 27.73
C SER A 66 2.16 4.15 26.99
N TYR A 67 3.21 3.33 26.91
CA TYR A 67 3.15 2.00 26.31
C TYR A 67 2.39 1.02 27.20
N LEU A 68 2.59 1.02 28.53
CA LEU A 68 1.81 0.19 29.43
C LEU A 68 0.31 0.54 29.41
N GLU A 69 -0.01 1.84 29.38
CA GLU A 69 -1.39 2.30 29.19
C GLU A 69 -1.98 1.81 27.86
N PHE A 70 -1.21 1.93 26.78
CA PHE A 70 -1.62 1.41 25.47
C PHE A 70 -1.76 -0.12 25.47
N LYS A 71 -0.84 -0.84 26.10
CA LYS A 71 -0.85 -2.31 26.20
C LYS A 71 -2.11 -2.79 26.89
N GLU A 72 -2.48 -2.15 28.00
CA GLU A 72 -3.71 -2.46 28.72
C GLU A 72 -4.97 -2.08 27.91
N PHE A 73 -4.95 -0.94 27.23
CA PHE A 73 -6.02 -0.56 26.31
C PHE A 73 -6.21 -1.60 25.19
N PHE A 74 -5.10 -2.03 24.57
CA PHE A 74 -5.09 -3.04 23.51
C PHE A 74 -5.63 -4.38 24.01
N ARG A 75 -5.19 -4.82 25.20
CA ARG A 75 -5.68 -6.05 25.85
C ARG A 75 -7.19 -6.01 26.07
N LYS A 76 -7.74 -4.90 26.56
CA LYS A 76 -9.20 -4.72 26.74
C LYS A 76 -9.95 -4.72 25.41
N ALA A 77 -9.46 -3.98 24.42
CA ALA A 77 -10.10 -3.86 23.11
C ALA A 77 -10.12 -5.21 22.35
N VAL A 78 -8.95 -5.84 22.25
CA VAL A 78 -8.69 -6.97 21.35
C VAL A 78 -8.87 -8.31 22.06
N GLY A 79 -8.56 -8.40 23.35
CA GLY A 79 -8.65 -9.62 24.17
C GLY A 79 -7.30 -10.30 24.44
N PHE A 80 -6.23 -9.86 23.81
CA PHE A 80 -4.86 -10.38 23.97
C PHE A 80 -3.83 -9.25 23.96
N GLU A 81 -2.60 -9.53 24.40
CA GLU A 81 -1.52 -8.54 24.39
C GLU A 81 -0.96 -8.31 22.97
N PRO A 82 -0.43 -7.11 22.66
CA PRO A 82 0.27 -6.87 21.40
C PRO A 82 1.42 -7.86 21.21
N TRP A 83 1.60 -8.36 19.98
CA TRP A 83 2.77 -9.18 19.66
C TRP A 83 4.07 -8.37 19.73
N ALA A 84 5.23 -9.03 19.84
CA ALA A 84 6.52 -8.36 19.98
C ALA A 84 6.79 -7.29 18.89
N LEU A 85 6.45 -7.57 17.62
CA LEU A 85 6.58 -6.59 16.55
C LEU A 85 5.59 -5.42 16.70
N GLN A 86 4.36 -5.69 17.13
CA GLN A 86 3.35 -4.66 17.38
C GLN A 86 3.76 -3.77 18.56
N GLU A 87 4.40 -4.33 19.59
CA GLU A 87 4.99 -3.58 20.71
C GLU A 87 6.06 -2.59 20.21
N VAL A 88 6.98 -3.04 19.35
CA VAL A 88 8.01 -2.16 18.77
C VAL A 88 7.35 -1.02 17.99
N TRP A 89 6.37 -1.32 17.13
CA TRP A 89 5.66 -0.29 16.36
C TRP A 89 4.85 0.66 17.25
N ALA A 90 4.18 0.15 18.28
CA ALA A 90 3.45 0.97 19.23
C ALA A 90 4.38 1.95 19.94
N LYS A 91 5.54 1.50 20.42
CA LYS A 91 6.55 2.38 21.04
C LYS A 91 7.03 3.47 20.08
N ARG A 92 7.29 3.13 18.81
CA ARG A 92 7.68 4.11 17.78
C ARG A 92 6.59 5.15 17.50
N ILE A 93 5.33 4.73 17.43
CA ILE A 93 4.19 5.65 17.28
C ILE A 93 4.10 6.59 18.49
N LEU A 94 4.23 6.05 19.71
CA LEU A 94 4.20 6.84 20.95
C LEU A 94 5.39 7.79 21.10
N LEU A 95 6.54 7.47 20.48
CA LEU A 95 7.70 8.36 20.34
C LEU A 95 7.49 9.48 19.30
N GLY A 96 6.43 9.40 18.50
CA GLY A 96 6.19 10.36 17.43
C GLY A 96 7.07 10.15 16.20
N GLU A 97 7.42 8.89 15.91
CA GLU A 97 8.12 8.51 14.68
C GLU A 97 7.15 8.19 13.54
N ASN A 98 7.50 8.63 12.32
CA ASN A 98 6.80 8.26 11.10
C ASN A 98 7.56 7.11 10.44
N PHE A 99 6.86 6.07 9.98
CA PHE A 99 7.52 4.93 9.36
C PHE A 99 6.58 4.08 8.51
N ALA A 100 7.18 3.26 7.66
CA ALA A 100 6.48 2.19 6.95
C ALA A 100 6.55 0.87 7.75
N ILE A 101 5.42 0.20 7.92
CA ILE A 101 5.32 -1.13 8.52
C ILE A 101 5.64 -2.20 7.46
N VAL A 102 6.90 -2.61 7.44
CA VAL A 102 7.41 -3.65 6.54
C VAL A 102 7.42 -5.00 7.25
N ALA A 103 6.42 -5.83 6.95
CA ALA A 103 6.25 -7.18 7.52
C ALA A 103 5.15 -7.95 6.74
N PRO A 104 4.92 -9.26 6.93
CA PRO A 104 3.95 -10.02 6.13
C PRO A 104 2.50 -9.67 6.48
N THR A 105 1.54 -10.20 5.72
CA THR A 105 0.12 -10.19 6.10
C THR A 105 -0.11 -11.10 7.31
N GLY A 106 -1.23 -10.92 8.02
CA GLY A 106 -1.60 -11.77 9.16
C GLY A 106 -0.98 -11.40 10.52
N ILE A 107 -0.05 -10.43 10.58
CA ILE A 107 0.58 -10.00 11.83
C ILE A 107 -0.17 -8.91 12.61
N GLY A 108 -1.38 -8.58 12.18
CA GLY A 108 -2.23 -7.56 12.81
C GLY A 108 -1.78 -6.11 12.63
N LYS A 109 -1.18 -5.74 11.49
CA LYS A 109 -0.82 -4.33 11.20
C LYS A 109 -2.04 -3.40 11.22
N THR A 110 -3.11 -3.83 10.55
CA THR A 110 -4.38 -3.12 10.47
C THR A 110 -5.02 -3.00 11.85
N VAL A 111 -4.99 -4.08 12.63
CA VAL A 111 -5.48 -4.08 14.03
C VAL A 111 -4.68 -3.10 14.87
N LEU A 112 -3.34 -3.13 14.81
CA LEU A 112 -2.51 -2.18 15.53
C LEU A 112 -2.83 -0.73 15.14
N GLY A 113 -2.90 -0.44 13.83
CA GLY A 113 -3.19 0.89 13.32
C GLY A 113 -4.55 1.41 13.81
N LEU A 114 -5.57 0.55 13.76
CA LEU A 114 -6.92 0.88 14.22
C LEU A 114 -7.00 1.09 15.74
N VAL A 115 -6.44 0.17 16.53
CA VAL A 115 -6.47 0.23 17.99
C VAL A 115 -5.64 1.41 18.51
N MET A 116 -4.51 1.70 17.87
CA MET A 116 -3.71 2.90 18.18
C MET A 116 -4.48 4.18 17.85
N ALA A 117 -5.15 4.25 16.70
CA ALA A 117 -6.00 5.39 16.35
C ALA A 117 -7.10 5.60 17.39
N LEU A 118 -7.77 4.53 17.82
CA LEU A 118 -8.81 4.59 18.84
C LEU A 118 -8.27 5.00 20.22
N TYR A 119 -7.11 4.46 20.62
CA TYR A 119 -6.43 4.84 21.86
C TYR A 119 -6.07 6.33 21.88
N LEU A 120 -5.47 6.84 20.80
CA LEU A 120 -5.13 8.25 20.68
C LEU A 120 -6.40 9.13 20.66
N ALA A 121 -7.44 8.72 19.92
CA ALA A 121 -8.72 9.43 19.91
C ALA A 121 -9.36 9.46 21.30
N SER A 122 -9.22 8.39 22.10
CA SER A 122 -9.67 8.35 23.50
C SER A 122 -8.94 9.36 24.40
N LYS A 123 -7.78 9.87 23.96
CA LYS A 123 -6.99 10.92 24.60
C LYS A 123 -7.21 12.30 23.97
N GLY A 124 -8.27 12.47 23.17
CA GLY A 124 -8.62 13.76 22.57
C GLY A 124 -7.88 14.09 21.28
N LYS A 125 -7.25 13.09 20.65
CA LYS A 125 -6.54 13.25 19.37
C LYS A 125 -7.47 13.06 18.18
N ARG A 126 -7.13 13.66 17.04
CA ARG A 126 -7.83 13.43 15.78
C ARG A 126 -7.07 12.41 14.95
N CYS A 127 -7.75 11.32 14.58
CA CYS A 127 -7.13 10.20 13.89
C CYS A 127 -7.83 9.89 12.55
N TYR A 128 -7.05 9.41 11.58
CA TYR A 128 -7.53 9.06 10.26
C TYR A 128 -6.93 7.73 9.80
N VAL A 129 -7.79 6.78 9.46
CA VAL A 129 -7.44 5.49 8.87
C VAL A 129 -7.90 5.49 7.42
N ILE A 130 -6.95 5.24 6.50
CA ILE A 130 -7.16 5.19 5.06
C ILE A 130 -6.95 3.76 4.59
N VAL A 131 -7.94 3.19 3.92
CA VAL A 131 -7.95 1.81 3.45
C VAL A 131 -8.18 1.70 1.93
N PRO A 132 -7.79 0.59 1.28
CA PRO A 132 -7.89 0.47 -0.18
C PRO A 132 -9.31 0.22 -0.72
N SER A 133 -10.27 -0.18 0.11
CA SER A 133 -11.59 -0.63 -0.36
C SER A 133 -12.73 -0.20 0.58
N SER A 134 -13.93 -0.10 0.01
CA SER A 134 -15.15 0.17 0.80
C SER A 134 -15.49 -0.99 1.75
N ILE A 135 -15.15 -2.23 1.36
CA ILE A 135 -15.26 -3.42 2.21
C ILE A 135 -14.44 -3.22 3.48
N LEU A 136 -13.15 -2.95 3.34
CA LEU A 136 -12.26 -2.84 4.49
C LEU A 136 -12.64 -1.65 5.37
N ALA A 137 -13.13 -0.55 4.77
CA ALA A 137 -13.60 0.61 5.52
C ALA A 137 -14.76 0.25 6.45
N GLN A 138 -15.74 -0.51 5.95
CA GLN A 138 -16.87 -0.99 6.74
C GLN A 138 -16.40 -1.98 7.83
N GLN A 139 -15.51 -2.92 7.51
CA GLN A 139 -14.97 -3.87 8.49
C GLN A 139 -14.23 -3.17 9.63
N LEU A 140 -13.40 -2.18 9.31
CA LEU A 140 -12.67 -1.44 10.34
C LEU A 140 -13.58 -0.54 11.16
N TYR A 141 -14.65 -0.01 10.57
CA TYR A 141 -15.69 0.71 11.31
C TYR A 141 -16.35 -0.18 12.36
N GLU A 142 -16.85 -1.35 11.96
CA GLU A 142 -17.49 -2.31 12.88
C GLU A 142 -16.51 -2.83 13.94
N LYS A 143 -15.26 -3.13 13.55
CA LYS A 143 -14.20 -3.51 14.51
C LYS A 143 -13.91 -2.36 15.48
N ALA A 144 -13.84 -1.11 15.02
CA ALA A 144 -13.59 0.05 15.88
C ALA A 144 -14.70 0.24 16.92
N GLU A 145 -15.98 0.13 16.52
CA GLU A 145 -17.13 0.20 17.43
C GLU A 145 -17.05 -0.90 18.51
N LYS A 146 -16.79 -2.16 18.09
CA LYS A 146 -16.63 -3.29 19.02
C LYS A 146 -15.46 -3.08 19.98
N PHE A 147 -14.31 -2.62 19.49
CA PHE A 147 -13.14 -2.33 20.31
C PHE A 147 -13.37 -1.17 21.27
N ALA A 148 -14.08 -0.12 20.83
CA ALA A 148 -14.44 1.01 21.68
C ALA A 148 -15.35 0.57 22.83
N ALA A 149 -16.37 -0.23 22.55
CA ALA A 149 -17.27 -0.79 23.55
C ALA A 149 -16.49 -1.62 24.61
N ARG A 150 -15.63 -2.54 24.16
CA ARG A 150 -14.82 -3.40 25.06
C ARG A 150 -13.80 -2.61 25.89
N ALA A 151 -13.20 -1.57 25.31
CA ALA A 151 -12.24 -0.72 26.01
C ALA A 151 -12.90 0.37 26.89
N GLY A 152 -14.24 0.47 26.89
CA GLY A 152 -14.98 1.47 27.67
C GLY A 152 -14.89 2.90 27.12
N VAL A 153 -14.64 3.04 25.82
CA VAL A 153 -14.53 4.35 25.14
C VAL A 153 -15.92 4.83 24.75
N LYS A 154 -16.41 5.90 25.40
CA LYS A 154 -17.76 6.45 25.16
C LYS A 154 -17.81 7.77 24.38
N SER A 155 -16.69 8.46 24.25
CA SER A 155 -16.64 9.86 23.79
C SER A 155 -15.79 10.08 22.53
N VAL A 156 -15.62 9.03 21.71
CA VAL A 156 -14.92 9.12 20.43
C VAL A 156 -15.94 9.07 19.30
N ASP A 157 -15.93 10.06 18.43
CA ASP A 157 -16.71 10.01 17.19
C ASP A 157 -16.00 9.08 16.19
N ILE A 158 -16.47 7.85 16.09
CA ILE A 158 -16.05 6.93 15.03
C ILE A 158 -16.93 7.22 13.81
N ILE A 159 -16.28 7.51 12.68
CA ILE A 159 -16.93 7.95 11.44
C ILE A 159 -16.36 7.11 10.29
N ALA A 160 -17.24 6.48 9.52
CA ALA A 160 -16.87 5.81 8.29
C ALA A 160 -17.43 6.56 7.06
N TYR A 161 -16.66 6.60 5.98
CA TYR A 161 -17.18 7.02 4.68
C TYR A 161 -16.70 6.06 3.58
N HIS A 162 -17.65 5.43 2.91
CA HIS A 162 -17.38 4.54 1.77
C HIS A 162 -18.54 4.53 0.78
N ALA A 163 -18.33 3.90 -0.37
CA ALA A 163 -19.28 3.96 -1.49
C ALA A 163 -20.63 3.28 -1.18
N GLY A 164 -20.64 2.32 -0.26
CA GLY A 164 -21.82 1.53 0.15
C GLY A 164 -22.82 2.28 1.02
N LEU A 165 -22.44 3.43 1.60
CA LEU A 165 -23.37 4.26 2.39
C LEU A 165 -24.46 4.89 1.51
N SER A 166 -25.66 5.01 2.07
CA SER A 166 -26.77 5.77 1.49
C SER A 166 -26.45 7.27 1.39
N LYS A 167 -27.25 8.02 0.64
CA LYS A 167 -27.05 9.46 0.48
C LYS A 167 -27.12 10.21 1.82
N SER A 168 -28.10 9.87 2.65
CA SER A 168 -28.27 10.49 3.97
C SER A 168 -27.09 10.19 4.90
N GLU A 169 -26.63 8.94 4.95
CA GLU A 169 -25.46 8.55 5.75
C GLU A 169 -24.18 9.25 5.30
N LYS A 170 -23.98 9.44 3.98
CA LYS A 170 -22.84 10.19 3.44
C LYS A 170 -22.85 11.64 3.87
N GLU A 171 -23.99 12.30 3.80
CA GLU A 171 -24.13 13.70 4.23
C GLU A 171 -23.87 13.85 5.74
N GLU A 172 -24.37 12.90 6.55
CA GLU A 172 -24.15 12.90 7.99
C GLU A 172 -22.68 12.64 8.35
N ALA A 173 -22.05 11.66 7.71
CA ALA A 173 -20.63 11.38 7.89
C ALA A 173 -19.78 12.63 7.59
N LEU A 174 -20.07 13.35 6.50
CA LEU A 174 -19.34 14.57 6.14
C LEU A 174 -19.50 15.69 7.17
N LYS A 175 -20.68 15.85 7.79
CA LYS A 175 -20.90 16.84 8.86
C LYS A 175 -20.07 16.52 10.10
N ARG A 176 -20.01 15.25 10.49
CA ARG A 176 -19.31 14.75 11.69
C ARG A 176 -17.78 14.86 11.61
N ILE A 177 -17.18 14.95 10.41
CA ILE A 177 -15.72 15.10 10.22
C ILE A 177 -15.15 16.34 10.94
N SER A 178 -15.98 17.32 11.28
CA SER A 178 -15.58 18.54 11.99
C SER A 178 -15.15 18.30 13.45
N SER A 179 -15.54 17.19 14.06
CA SER A 179 -15.24 16.88 15.47
C SER A 179 -13.72 16.85 15.74
N PRO A 180 -13.23 17.48 16.83
CA PRO A 180 -11.81 17.48 17.20
C PRO A 180 -11.33 16.11 17.73
N ARG A 181 -12.24 15.34 18.34
CA ARG A 181 -11.98 14.02 18.91
C ARG A 181 -12.67 12.93 18.08
N SER A 182 -12.05 12.55 16.98
CA SER A 182 -12.66 11.64 16.00
C SER A 182 -11.67 10.62 15.44
N LEU A 183 -12.22 9.47 15.08
CA LEU A 183 -11.58 8.45 14.27
C LEU A 183 -12.32 8.40 12.93
N LEU A 184 -11.71 8.98 11.90
CA LEU A 184 -12.22 8.90 10.53
C LEU A 184 -11.67 7.64 9.85
N ILE A 185 -12.52 6.86 9.19
CA ILE A 185 -12.16 5.66 8.44
C ILE A 185 -12.72 5.78 7.03
N THR A 186 -11.86 5.88 6.02
CA THR A 186 -12.33 6.04 4.62
C THR A 186 -11.47 5.29 3.63
N THR A 187 -11.94 5.24 2.39
CA THR A 187 -11.13 4.73 1.28
C THR A 187 -10.07 5.73 0.81
N ASP A 188 -9.04 5.27 0.09
CA ASP A 188 -8.10 6.16 -0.60
C ASP A 188 -8.79 7.09 -1.61
N ARG A 189 -9.89 6.63 -2.23
CA ARG A 189 -10.68 7.41 -3.17
C ARG A 189 -11.43 8.56 -2.50
N PHE A 190 -11.92 8.39 -1.28
CA PHE A 190 -12.52 9.49 -0.51
C PHE A 190 -11.53 10.65 -0.34
N LEU A 191 -10.26 10.34 -0.05
CA LEU A 191 -9.23 11.37 0.06
C LEU A 191 -9.05 12.16 -1.24
N VAL A 192 -9.27 11.53 -2.39
CA VAL A 192 -9.20 12.19 -3.70
C VAL A 192 -10.41 13.08 -3.93
N ASP A 193 -11.60 12.52 -3.75
CA ASP A 193 -12.88 13.09 -4.17
C ASP A 193 -13.40 14.16 -3.18
N HIS A 194 -13.04 14.06 -1.89
CA HIS A 194 -13.54 14.91 -0.80
C HIS A 194 -12.43 15.61 -0.01
N PHE A 195 -11.26 15.84 -0.62
CA PHE A 195 -10.15 16.49 0.07
C PHE A 195 -10.50 17.88 0.62
N GLU A 196 -11.34 18.64 -0.08
CA GLU A 196 -11.76 19.98 0.38
C GLU A 196 -12.49 19.94 1.72
N ASN A 197 -13.24 18.86 2.01
CA ASN A 197 -13.85 18.66 3.32
C ASN A 197 -12.83 18.42 4.44
N LEU A 198 -11.60 18.03 4.11
CA LEU A 198 -10.50 17.80 5.06
C LEU A 198 -9.53 18.98 5.14
N LYS A 199 -9.61 19.94 4.22
CA LYS A 199 -8.68 21.07 4.18
C LYS A 199 -8.74 21.90 5.46
N GLY A 200 -7.57 22.29 5.95
CA GLY A 200 -7.43 22.99 7.24
C GLY A 200 -7.60 22.12 8.48
N LYS A 201 -7.99 20.85 8.34
CA LYS A 201 -8.05 19.89 9.45
C LYS A 201 -6.71 19.18 9.58
N VAL A 202 -6.09 19.32 10.74
CA VAL A 202 -4.86 18.62 11.09
C VAL A 202 -5.21 17.35 11.86
N PHE A 203 -4.58 16.24 11.48
CA PHE A 203 -4.70 14.94 12.13
C PHE A 203 -3.44 14.64 12.92
N ASP A 204 -3.59 14.23 14.18
CA ASP A 204 -2.45 13.81 15.02
C ASP A 204 -1.89 12.46 14.58
N TYR A 205 -2.73 11.61 14.00
CA TYR A 205 -2.37 10.27 13.55
C TYR A 205 -3.09 9.92 12.25
N VAL A 206 -2.33 9.56 11.23
CA VAL A 206 -2.81 9.08 9.94
C VAL A 206 -2.21 7.69 9.72
N PHE A 207 -3.06 6.68 9.58
CA PHE A 207 -2.68 5.33 9.23
C PHE A 207 -3.17 5.00 7.83
N VAL A 208 -2.26 4.64 6.93
CA VAL A 208 -2.58 4.15 5.59
C VAL A 208 -2.35 2.64 5.60
N ASP A 209 -3.42 1.86 5.49
CA ASP A 209 -3.33 0.39 5.59
C ASP A 209 -2.59 -0.25 4.40
N ASP A 210 -2.73 0.37 3.23
CA ASP A 210 -2.15 -0.10 1.97
C ASP A 210 -1.57 1.06 1.16
N VAL A 211 -0.25 1.20 1.24
CA VAL A 211 0.51 2.25 0.56
C VAL A 211 0.37 2.17 -0.95
N ASP A 212 0.20 0.96 -1.51
CA ASP A 212 0.23 0.77 -2.96
C ASP A 212 -1.06 1.27 -3.60
N SER A 213 -2.21 1.11 -2.94
CA SER A 213 -3.45 1.76 -3.39
C SER A 213 -3.38 3.27 -3.19
N PHE A 214 -2.87 3.72 -2.04
CA PHE A 214 -2.71 5.13 -1.74
C PHE A 214 -1.82 5.87 -2.76
N LEU A 215 -0.74 5.24 -3.24
CA LEU A 215 0.20 5.82 -4.18
C LEU A 215 -0.24 5.77 -5.65
N LYS A 216 -1.39 5.15 -5.98
CA LYS A 216 -1.97 5.23 -7.33
C LYS A 216 -2.23 6.68 -7.77
N SER A 217 -2.53 7.57 -6.82
CA SER A 217 -2.59 9.01 -7.03
C SER A 217 -1.38 9.69 -6.38
N PRO A 218 -0.36 10.13 -7.14
CA PRO A 218 0.82 10.78 -6.55
C PRO A 218 0.51 12.06 -5.76
N ARG A 219 -0.63 12.71 -6.01
CA ARG A 219 -1.12 13.87 -5.26
C ARG A 219 -1.60 13.52 -3.85
N ASN A 220 -1.84 12.25 -3.54
CA ASN A 220 -2.15 11.81 -2.18
C ASN A 220 -1.01 12.10 -1.20
N ILE A 221 0.23 12.16 -1.68
CA ILE A 221 1.39 12.55 -0.86
C ILE A 221 1.22 13.99 -0.37
N ASP A 222 0.87 14.92 -1.27
CA ASP A 222 0.64 16.33 -0.96
C ASP A 222 -0.55 16.49 0.00
N ARG A 223 -1.62 15.71 -0.22
CA ARG A 223 -2.77 15.66 0.67
C ARG A 223 -2.38 15.20 2.07
N ALA A 224 -1.63 14.10 2.20
CA ALA A 224 -1.14 13.62 3.49
C ALA A 224 -0.25 14.65 4.19
N VAL A 225 0.67 15.30 3.46
CA VAL A 225 1.51 16.39 4.00
C VAL A 225 0.63 17.50 4.59
N SER A 226 -0.40 17.94 3.87
CA SER A 226 -1.35 18.94 4.39
C SER A 226 -2.09 18.46 5.65
N LEU A 227 -2.55 17.20 5.67
CA LEU A 227 -3.27 16.62 6.83
C LEU A 227 -2.39 16.50 8.08
N LEU A 228 -1.07 16.39 7.94
CA LEU A 228 -0.12 16.36 9.06
C LEU A 228 0.23 17.76 9.60
N GLY A 229 -0.32 18.81 8.99
CA GLY A 229 -0.18 20.21 9.42
C GLY A 229 1.00 20.95 8.80
N PHE A 230 1.58 20.44 7.71
CA PHE A 230 2.58 21.18 6.94
C PHE A 230 1.92 22.24 6.05
N ASN A 231 2.65 23.32 5.75
CA ASN A 231 2.25 24.24 4.68
C ASN A 231 2.29 23.50 3.32
N PRO A 232 1.21 23.49 2.52
CA PRO A 232 1.19 22.84 1.20
C PRO A 232 2.35 23.22 0.26
N GLU A 233 2.85 24.45 0.35
CA GLU A 233 3.99 24.93 -0.45
C GLU A 233 5.29 24.17 -0.18
N ILE A 234 5.40 23.50 0.98
CA ILE A 234 6.61 22.74 1.34
C ILE A 234 6.90 21.61 0.36
N VAL A 235 5.87 21.07 -0.29
CA VAL A 235 6.01 20.01 -1.28
C VAL A 235 6.88 20.48 -2.45
N GLU A 236 6.66 21.70 -2.93
CA GLU A 236 7.44 22.27 -4.04
C GLU A 236 8.87 22.57 -3.61
N HIS A 237 9.06 23.11 -2.41
CA HIS A 237 10.39 23.34 -1.84
C HIS A 237 11.21 22.05 -1.73
N VAL A 238 10.59 20.95 -1.28
CA VAL A 238 11.26 19.64 -1.16
C VAL A 238 11.60 19.08 -2.54
N LEU A 239 10.69 19.16 -3.52
CA LEU A 239 10.95 18.70 -4.88
C LEU A 239 12.11 19.48 -5.52
N LYS A 240 12.18 20.80 -5.28
CA LYS A 240 13.28 21.65 -5.74
C LYS A 240 14.59 21.31 -5.03
N LEU A 241 14.56 21.04 -3.72
CA LEU A 241 15.73 20.60 -2.95
C LEU A 241 16.31 19.30 -3.51
N ILE A 242 15.46 18.32 -3.85
CA ILE A 242 15.88 17.07 -4.51
C ILE A 242 16.54 17.34 -5.87
N GLU A 243 16.02 18.29 -6.64
CA GLU A 243 16.60 18.69 -7.92
C GLU A 243 17.97 19.35 -7.76
N LEU A 244 18.09 20.32 -6.84
CA LEU A 244 19.34 21.01 -6.55
C LEU A 244 20.41 20.03 -6.08
N ARG A 245 20.07 19.08 -5.20
CA ARG A 245 20.99 18.01 -4.75
C ARG A 245 21.56 17.21 -5.92
N ARG A 246 20.75 16.93 -6.96
CA ARG A 246 21.23 16.26 -8.18
C ARG A 246 22.12 17.15 -9.04
N ARG A 247 21.85 18.46 -9.11
CA ARG A 247 22.69 19.41 -9.84
C ARG A 247 24.06 19.55 -9.18
N ILE A 248 24.10 19.65 -7.85
CA ILE A 248 25.34 19.69 -7.05
C ILE A 248 26.18 18.44 -7.29
N ALA A 249 25.55 17.26 -7.33
CA ALA A 249 26.24 16.01 -7.61
C ALA A 249 26.89 15.94 -9.01
N LYS A 250 26.46 16.79 -9.96
CA LYS A 250 27.03 16.86 -11.32
C LYS A 250 28.13 17.91 -11.49
N GLY A 251 28.36 18.76 -10.48
CA GLY A 251 29.37 19.82 -10.54
C GLY A 251 29.13 20.91 -9.50
N PHE A 252 30.21 21.58 -9.11
CA PHE A 252 30.16 22.65 -8.10
C PHE A 252 29.61 23.95 -8.70
N ASN A 253 28.55 24.48 -8.12
CA ASN A 253 28.00 25.80 -8.44
C ASN A 253 27.59 26.52 -7.15
N LYS A 254 28.22 27.67 -6.88
CA LYS A 254 28.06 28.42 -5.63
C LYS A 254 26.63 28.96 -5.43
N ASP A 255 25.94 29.34 -6.50
CA ASP A 255 24.58 29.87 -6.42
C ASP A 255 23.57 28.75 -6.15
N VAL A 256 23.78 27.59 -6.78
CA VAL A 256 23.00 26.36 -6.51
C VAL A 256 23.17 25.91 -5.06
N MET A 257 24.38 26.02 -4.49
CA MET A 257 24.64 25.66 -3.09
C MET A 257 23.92 26.60 -2.11
N LYS A 258 23.99 27.92 -2.33
CA LYS A 258 23.28 28.90 -1.50
C LYS A 258 21.77 28.69 -1.53
N GLU A 259 21.21 28.40 -2.71
CA GLU A 259 19.79 28.11 -2.85
C GLU A 259 19.41 26.82 -2.11
N TYR A 260 20.26 25.79 -2.17
CA TYR A 260 20.07 24.53 -1.43
C TYR A 260 20.02 24.78 0.08
N GLU A 261 21.01 25.47 0.65
CA GLU A 261 21.07 25.78 2.09
C GLU A 261 19.84 26.58 2.57
N ARG A 262 19.39 27.55 1.76
CA ARG A 262 18.16 28.33 2.04
C ARG A 262 16.93 27.43 2.11
N LEU A 263 16.74 26.55 1.12
CA LEU A 263 15.59 25.63 1.08
C LEU A 263 15.67 24.59 2.19
N GLU A 264 16.85 24.07 2.49
CA GLU A 264 17.07 23.13 3.58
C GLU A 264 16.66 23.75 4.93
N GLY A 265 17.03 25.00 5.18
CA GLY A 265 16.58 25.74 6.37
C GLY A 265 15.06 25.99 6.44
N ILE A 266 14.36 26.09 5.30
CA ILE A 266 12.89 26.16 5.26
C ILE A 266 12.29 24.80 5.62
N VAL A 267 12.79 23.73 4.99
CA VAL A 267 12.33 22.35 5.22
C VAL A 267 12.53 21.94 6.68
N GLU A 268 13.68 22.25 7.27
CA GLU A 268 13.98 21.92 8.66
C GLU A 268 13.08 22.66 9.66
N ARG A 269 12.71 23.92 9.37
CA ARG A 269 11.74 24.66 10.17
C ARG A 269 10.33 24.08 10.09
N GLU A 270 9.90 23.65 8.90
CA GLU A 270 8.59 23.03 8.71
C GLU A 270 8.50 21.65 9.38
N LYS A 271 9.58 20.85 9.36
CA LYS A 271 9.65 19.58 10.11
C LYS A 271 9.36 19.75 11.59
N ARG A 272 9.89 20.82 12.20
CA ARG A 272 9.68 21.12 13.63
C ARG A 272 8.25 21.60 13.94
N ARG A 273 7.53 22.11 12.93
CA ARG A 273 6.13 22.55 13.05
C ARG A 273 5.13 21.42 12.85
N ARG A 274 5.58 20.26 12.38
CA ARG A 274 4.74 19.07 12.17
C ARG A 274 3.96 18.74 13.44
N LYS A 275 2.67 18.50 13.27
CA LYS A 275 1.76 18.14 14.37
C LYS A 275 1.34 16.67 14.31
N GLY A 276 1.21 16.12 13.11
CA GLY A 276 0.73 14.76 12.88
C GLY A 276 1.82 13.70 12.70
N LEU A 277 1.36 12.46 12.77
CA LEU A 277 2.10 11.23 12.46
C LEU A 277 1.49 10.52 11.26
N LEU A 278 2.34 10.03 10.36
CA LEU A 278 1.97 9.17 9.24
C LEU A 278 2.63 7.80 9.41
N ILE A 279 1.79 6.79 9.51
CA ILE A 279 2.18 5.39 9.46
C ILE A 279 1.59 4.78 8.20
N VAL A 280 2.41 4.11 7.40
CA VAL A 280 1.94 3.42 6.19
C VAL A 280 2.21 1.93 6.32
N SER A 281 1.28 1.11 5.89
CA SER A 281 1.40 -0.35 5.81
C SER A 281 1.40 -0.78 4.35
N GLY A 282 2.05 -1.91 4.08
CA GLY A 282 2.35 -2.36 2.73
C GLY A 282 3.54 -1.61 2.16
N ALA A 283 4.34 -2.29 1.36
CA ALA A 283 5.46 -1.68 0.66
C ALA A 283 5.96 -2.60 -0.47
N THR A 284 5.15 -2.77 -1.52
CA THR A 284 5.67 -3.34 -2.76
C THR A 284 6.15 -2.22 -3.66
N LEU A 285 7.44 -2.19 -4.01
CA LEU A 285 8.01 -1.22 -4.96
C LEU A 285 7.47 -1.35 -6.40
N ARG A 286 6.35 -2.06 -6.63
CA ARG A 286 5.72 -2.22 -7.96
C ARG A 286 5.02 -0.93 -8.42
N GLY A 287 4.76 0.03 -7.52
CA GLY A 287 4.27 1.36 -7.87
C GLY A 287 5.27 2.21 -8.68
N LYS A 288 4.78 3.14 -9.51
CA LYS A 288 5.62 4.09 -10.26
C LYS A 288 6.56 4.82 -9.30
N ARG A 289 7.88 4.73 -9.53
CA ARG A 289 8.91 5.50 -8.81
C ARG A 289 8.78 6.99 -9.12
N THR A 290 7.82 7.66 -8.49
CA THR A 290 7.67 9.11 -8.63
C THR A 290 8.67 9.81 -7.71
N LYS A 291 9.21 10.95 -8.17
CA LYS A 291 10.05 11.82 -7.32
C LYS A 291 9.33 12.22 -6.02
N ARG A 292 7.99 12.23 -6.04
CA ARG A 292 7.16 12.56 -4.88
C ARG A 292 7.30 11.59 -3.72
N LEU A 293 7.66 10.32 -3.95
CA LEU A 293 7.94 9.37 -2.85
C LEU A 293 9.10 9.84 -1.95
N MET A 294 10.04 10.59 -2.53
CA MET A 294 11.16 11.14 -1.77
C MET A 294 10.71 12.22 -0.77
N ILE A 295 9.48 12.76 -0.89
CA ILE A 295 8.93 13.72 0.07
C ILE A 295 8.80 13.08 1.45
N PHE A 296 8.40 11.80 1.55
CA PHE A 296 8.34 11.11 2.84
C PHE A 296 9.72 10.98 3.49
N ARG A 297 10.76 10.69 2.69
CA ARG A 297 12.14 10.65 3.18
C ARG A 297 12.56 12.03 3.69
N GLU A 298 12.37 13.06 2.87
CA GLU A 298 12.87 14.40 3.16
C GLU A 298 12.07 15.11 4.25
N LEU A 299 10.75 14.88 4.42
CA LEU A 299 9.93 15.53 5.46
C LEU A 299 9.68 14.67 6.70
N LEU A 300 9.50 13.36 6.52
CA LEU A 300 9.03 12.47 7.58
C LEU A 300 10.11 11.49 8.06
N GLY A 301 11.25 11.41 7.35
CA GLY A 301 12.40 10.61 7.76
C GLY A 301 12.29 9.11 7.48
N PHE A 302 11.37 8.69 6.61
CA PHE A 302 11.24 7.28 6.23
C PHE A 302 11.07 7.09 4.73
N GLU A 303 11.43 5.90 4.25
CA GLU A 303 11.22 5.48 2.86
C GLU A 303 10.20 4.34 2.81
N VAL A 304 9.40 4.32 1.74
CA VAL A 304 8.53 3.19 1.42
C VAL A 304 9.36 2.19 0.62
N GLY A 305 9.87 1.15 1.30
CA GLY A 305 10.88 0.22 0.77
C GLY A 305 10.37 -1.21 0.55
N ARG A 306 11.12 -2.02 -0.20
CA ARG A 306 10.74 -3.39 -0.62
C ARG A 306 10.38 -4.28 0.59
N LEU A 307 9.22 -4.94 0.54
CA LEU A 307 8.91 -6.10 1.39
C LEU A 307 10.03 -7.17 1.22
N PRO A 308 10.61 -7.68 2.32
CA PRO A 308 11.33 -8.94 2.31
C PRO A 308 10.40 -10.06 1.83
N GLU A 309 10.96 -11.08 1.17
CA GLU A 309 10.23 -12.32 0.92
C GLU A 309 9.96 -13.01 2.27
N PHE A 310 8.69 -13.30 2.53
CA PHE A 310 8.25 -14.02 3.73
C PHE A 310 7.76 -15.41 3.33
N VAL A 311 8.03 -16.39 4.19
CA VAL A 311 7.54 -17.76 4.02
C VAL A 311 6.05 -17.80 4.37
N ARG A 312 5.24 -18.34 3.47
CA ARG A 312 3.81 -18.62 3.71
C ARG A 312 3.61 -20.13 3.82
N ASN A 313 2.73 -20.57 4.72
CA ASN A 313 2.38 -21.98 4.85
C ASN A 313 1.08 -22.26 4.07
N ILE A 314 1.19 -22.37 2.74
CA ILE A 314 0.05 -22.59 1.85
C ILE A 314 0.41 -23.69 0.84
N ALA A 315 -0.56 -24.52 0.49
CA ALA A 315 -0.43 -25.53 -0.56
C ALA A 315 -1.03 -25.02 -1.87
N ASP A 316 -0.17 -24.75 -2.85
CA ASP A 316 -0.57 -24.39 -4.21
C ASP A 316 -0.82 -25.65 -5.04
N LEU A 317 -2.07 -25.86 -5.47
CA LEU A 317 -2.48 -27.03 -6.25
C LEU A 317 -3.06 -26.58 -7.60
N TYR A 318 -2.78 -27.33 -8.66
CA TYR A 318 -3.39 -27.13 -9.97
C TYR A 318 -3.98 -28.44 -10.49
N MET A 319 -5.00 -28.32 -11.34
CA MET A 319 -5.64 -29.45 -12.00
C MET A 319 -5.65 -29.22 -13.51
N ASP A 320 -5.05 -30.15 -14.26
CA ASP A 320 -5.21 -30.21 -15.71
C ASP A 320 -6.53 -30.93 -16.02
N LEU A 321 -7.43 -30.22 -16.70
CA LEU A 321 -8.79 -30.67 -16.94
C LEU A 321 -8.94 -31.54 -18.20
N LYS A 322 -7.92 -31.70 -19.05
CA LYS A 322 -7.95 -32.57 -20.26
C LYS A 322 -9.28 -32.59 -21.04
N GLY A 323 -9.94 -31.43 -21.19
CA GLY A 323 -11.21 -31.27 -21.91
C GLY A 323 -12.50 -31.32 -21.07
N LYS A 324 -12.42 -31.51 -19.76
CA LYS A 324 -13.57 -31.37 -18.84
C LYS A 324 -14.00 -29.91 -18.70
N ASN A 325 -15.28 -29.71 -18.36
CA ASN A 325 -15.82 -28.38 -18.10
C ASN A 325 -15.23 -27.78 -16.80
N LEU A 326 -14.66 -26.59 -16.95
CA LEU A 326 -13.97 -25.86 -15.88
C LEU A 326 -14.89 -25.42 -14.73
N ILE A 327 -16.14 -25.06 -15.03
CA ILE A 327 -17.11 -24.62 -14.02
C ILE A 327 -17.61 -25.81 -13.22
N ASP A 328 -17.88 -26.95 -13.87
CA ASP A 328 -18.40 -28.16 -13.21
C ASP A 328 -17.41 -28.75 -12.20
N GLU A 329 -16.13 -28.80 -12.56
CA GLU A 329 -15.08 -29.26 -11.63
C GLU A 329 -14.88 -28.27 -10.48
N ALA A 330 -15.00 -26.95 -10.72
CA ALA A 330 -14.97 -25.96 -9.65
C ALA A 330 -16.16 -26.12 -8.67
N ILE A 331 -17.36 -26.40 -9.18
CA ILE A 331 -18.54 -26.70 -8.35
C ILE A 331 -18.30 -27.96 -7.50
N SER A 332 -17.76 -29.02 -8.10
CA SER A 332 -17.42 -30.27 -7.41
C SER A 332 -16.43 -30.04 -6.26
N LEU A 333 -15.39 -29.23 -6.50
CA LEU A 333 -14.42 -28.83 -5.48
C LEU A 333 -15.09 -28.08 -4.34
N VAL A 334 -15.91 -27.08 -4.62
CA VAL A 334 -16.57 -26.28 -3.58
C VAL A 334 -17.55 -27.11 -2.76
N LYS A 335 -18.30 -28.03 -3.41
CA LYS A 335 -19.17 -28.98 -2.69
C LYS A 335 -18.38 -29.90 -1.75
N LYS A 336 -17.19 -30.34 -2.16
CA LYS A 336 -16.34 -31.23 -1.37
C LYS A 336 -15.69 -30.52 -0.18
N HIS A 337 -15.21 -29.29 -0.38
CA HIS A 337 -14.44 -28.54 0.63
C HIS A 337 -15.32 -27.66 1.53
N GLY A 338 -16.59 -27.48 1.18
CA GLY A 338 -17.57 -26.74 1.97
C GLY A 338 -17.47 -25.22 1.80
N PRO A 339 -18.26 -24.45 2.56
CA PRO A 339 -18.37 -23.00 2.39
C PRO A 339 -17.14 -22.23 2.89
N GLY A 340 -17.12 -20.91 2.65
CA GLY A 340 -15.98 -20.04 2.99
C GLY A 340 -14.96 -19.92 1.87
N CYS A 341 -15.42 -19.98 0.62
CA CYS A 341 -14.55 -19.94 -0.57
C CYS A 341 -14.54 -18.55 -1.23
N LEU A 342 -13.36 -18.13 -1.69
CA LEU A 342 -13.25 -17.03 -2.66
C LEU A 342 -13.02 -17.60 -4.06
N ILE A 343 -13.89 -17.25 -5.00
CA ILE A 343 -13.83 -17.71 -6.38
C ILE A 343 -13.35 -16.56 -7.26
N PHE A 344 -12.32 -16.80 -8.04
CA PHE A 344 -11.71 -15.81 -8.91
C PHE A 344 -11.74 -16.24 -10.37
N VAL A 345 -12.23 -15.36 -11.24
CA VAL A 345 -12.20 -15.55 -12.69
C VAL A 345 -11.12 -14.69 -13.36
N PRO A 346 -10.49 -15.16 -14.45
CA PRO A 346 -9.50 -14.38 -15.19
C PRO A 346 -10.04 -13.03 -15.69
N GLN A 347 -9.21 -11.98 -15.62
CA GLN A 347 -9.58 -10.67 -16.13
C GLN A 347 -9.96 -10.70 -17.62
N ALA A 348 -9.32 -11.57 -18.41
CA ALA A 348 -9.60 -11.75 -19.83
C ALA A 348 -11.05 -12.20 -20.12
N LEU A 349 -11.65 -13.01 -19.24
CA LEU A 349 -13.02 -13.51 -19.41
C LEU A 349 -14.07 -12.53 -18.86
N GLY A 350 -13.64 -11.55 -18.08
CA GLY A 350 -14.45 -10.40 -17.70
C GLY A 350 -15.64 -10.73 -16.80
N LYS A 351 -16.63 -9.84 -16.82
CA LYS A 351 -17.83 -9.91 -15.98
C LYS A 351 -18.83 -10.96 -16.47
N ASP A 352 -19.02 -11.08 -17.77
CA ASP A 352 -20.03 -11.99 -18.35
C ASP A 352 -19.76 -13.44 -17.94
N PHE A 353 -18.48 -13.84 -17.95
CA PHE A 353 -18.07 -15.15 -17.45
C PHE A 353 -18.26 -15.29 -15.93
N ALA A 354 -18.02 -14.24 -15.15
CA ALA A 354 -18.27 -14.25 -13.72
C ALA A 354 -19.77 -14.43 -13.40
N THR A 355 -20.65 -13.81 -14.19
CA THR A 355 -22.11 -13.96 -14.10
C THR A 355 -22.54 -15.38 -14.45
N GLU A 356 -21.97 -15.97 -15.51
CA GLU A 356 -22.24 -17.36 -15.87
C GLU A 356 -21.77 -18.33 -14.78
N VAL A 357 -20.58 -18.11 -14.19
CA VAL A 357 -20.11 -18.87 -13.04
C VAL A 357 -21.07 -18.75 -11.87
N ALA A 358 -21.52 -17.53 -11.53
CA ALA A 358 -22.47 -17.32 -10.43
C ALA A 358 -23.77 -18.09 -10.64
N ARG A 359 -24.38 -17.96 -11.82
CA ARG A 359 -25.60 -18.68 -12.21
C ARG A 359 -25.43 -20.21 -12.05
N ARG A 360 -24.34 -20.77 -12.56
CA ARG A 360 -24.07 -22.22 -12.49
C ARG A 360 -23.84 -22.73 -11.07
N PHE A 361 -23.22 -21.91 -10.22
CA PHE A 361 -23.05 -22.23 -8.80
C PHE A 361 -24.38 -22.19 -8.04
N GLU A 362 -25.24 -21.21 -8.30
CA GLU A 362 -26.58 -21.12 -7.72
C GLU A 362 -27.45 -22.30 -8.14
N GLU A 363 -27.44 -22.68 -9.42
CA GLU A 363 -28.14 -23.87 -9.94
C GLU A 363 -27.66 -25.17 -9.28
N ALA A 364 -26.40 -25.21 -8.87
CA ALA A 364 -25.82 -26.34 -8.14
C ALA A 364 -26.15 -26.33 -6.63
N GLY A 365 -26.90 -25.35 -6.15
CA GLY A 365 -27.32 -25.20 -4.75
C GLY A 365 -26.29 -24.52 -3.84
N ILE A 366 -25.28 -23.85 -4.41
CA ILE A 366 -24.27 -23.11 -3.64
C ILE A 366 -24.69 -21.65 -3.59
N LYS A 367 -24.82 -21.07 -2.38
CA LYS A 367 -25.20 -19.66 -2.25
C LYS A 367 -23.99 -18.79 -2.56
N VAL A 368 -24.04 -18.06 -3.66
CA VAL A 368 -22.92 -17.21 -4.09
C VAL A 368 -23.30 -15.74 -4.10
N TYR A 369 -22.28 -14.88 -4.02
CA TYR A 369 -22.43 -13.46 -4.30
C TYR A 369 -21.40 -13.03 -5.35
N LEU A 370 -21.89 -12.52 -6.48
CA LEU A 370 -21.06 -11.90 -7.49
C LEU A 370 -20.74 -10.46 -7.08
N TYR A 371 -19.46 -10.18 -6.86
CA TYR A 371 -19.03 -8.85 -6.46
C TYR A 371 -19.03 -7.88 -7.65
N GLU A 372 -20.10 -7.12 -7.79
CA GLU A 372 -20.19 -5.99 -8.72
C GLU A 372 -20.00 -4.64 -8.01
N LYS A 373 -20.63 -4.52 -6.84
CA LYS A 373 -20.64 -3.33 -6.00
C LYS A 373 -20.65 -3.74 -4.53
N MET A 374 -20.20 -2.83 -3.68
CA MET A 374 -20.29 -2.99 -2.22
C MET A 374 -21.71 -2.68 -1.75
N GLU A 375 -22.36 -3.67 -1.16
CA GLU A 375 -23.59 -3.54 -0.34
C GLU A 375 -23.20 -3.47 1.15
N ALA A 376 -24.02 -2.84 1.99
CA ALA A 376 -23.64 -2.56 3.38
C ALA A 376 -23.55 -3.83 4.25
N ASP A 377 -24.40 -4.81 4.01
CA ASP A 377 -24.60 -6.03 4.81
C ASP A 377 -23.85 -7.26 4.25
N ILE A 378 -23.23 -7.16 3.07
CA ILE A 378 -22.68 -8.30 2.35
C ILE A 378 -21.64 -9.11 3.15
N LEU A 379 -20.83 -8.42 3.93
CA LEU A 379 -19.77 -9.05 4.72
C LEU A 379 -20.34 -9.80 5.91
N GLN A 380 -21.37 -9.23 6.54
CA GLN A 380 -22.07 -9.86 7.64
C GLN A 380 -22.75 -11.14 7.16
N ARG A 381 -23.47 -11.07 6.03
CA ARG A 381 -24.10 -12.24 5.38
C ARG A 381 -23.10 -13.35 5.05
N PHE A 382 -21.89 -12.99 4.60
CA PHE A 382 -20.84 -13.98 4.34
C PHE A 382 -20.24 -14.58 5.62
N CYS A 383 -20.02 -13.77 6.65
CA CYS A 383 -19.55 -14.23 7.96
C CYS A 383 -20.56 -15.17 8.64
N ASP A 384 -21.84 -14.82 8.58
CA ASP A 384 -22.95 -15.56 9.22
C ASP A 384 -23.30 -16.86 8.47
N GLY A 385 -22.71 -17.07 7.29
CA GLY A 385 -22.91 -18.26 6.49
C GLY A 385 -24.18 -18.25 5.64
N GLU A 386 -24.79 -17.09 5.43
CA GLU A 386 -25.84 -16.92 4.44
C GLU A 386 -25.31 -17.04 3.00
N ILE A 387 -24.02 -16.73 2.81
CA ILE A 387 -23.30 -16.86 1.54
C ILE A 387 -22.16 -17.86 1.72
N ASP A 388 -22.10 -18.84 0.84
CA ASP A 388 -21.10 -19.91 0.85
C ASP A 388 -19.82 -19.51 0.12
N ALA A 389 -19.93 -18.76 -0.99
CA ALA A 389 -18.77 -18.29 -1.75
C ALA A 389 -18.94 -16.88 -2.34
N MET A 390 -17.85 -16.12 -2.38
CA MET A 390 -17.79 -14.82 -3.07
C MET A 390 -17.08 -14.96 -4.41
N ILE A 391 -17.68 -14.44 -5.49
CA ILE A 391 -17.14 -14.51 -6.85
C ILE A 391 -16.63 -13.13 -7.28
N GLY A 392 -15.40 -13.08 -7.80
CA GLY A 392 -14.78 -11.86 -8.28
C GLY A 392 -13.83 -12.07 -9.44
N ILE A 393 -13.38 -10.95 -10.03
CA ILE A 393 -12.32 -10.97 -11.04
C ILE A 393 -10.95 -11.00 -10.35
N ALA A 394 -10.05 -11.88 -10.80
CA ALA A 394 -8.64 -11.92 -10.39
C ALA A 394 -7.92 -10.67 -10.93
N SER A 395 -7.92 -9.58 -10.16
CA SER A 395 -7.24 -8.35 -10.54
C SER A 395 -6.79 -7.57 -9.32
N LEU A 396 -5.66 -6.86 -9.43
CA LEU A 396 -5.18 -5.90 -8.43
C LEU A 396 -6.19 -4.79 -8.08
N ARG A 397 -7.18 -4.57 -8.94
CA ARG A 397 -8.26 -3.60 -8.73
C ARG A 397 -9.48 -4.20 -8.03
N SER A 398 -9.56 -5.53 -7.96
CA SER A 398 -10.69 -6.23 -7.36
C SER A 398 -10.67 -6.06 -5.85
N PRO A 399 -11.72 -5.48 -5.24
CA PRO A 399 -11.82 -5.37 -3.79
C PRO A 399 -11.84 -6.73 -3.10
N LEU A 400 -12.31 -7.80 -3.75
CA LEU A 400 -12.24 -9.16 -3.18
C LEU A 400 -10.80 -9.67 -3.06
N ALA A 401 -9.94 -9.36 -4.04
CA ALA A 401 -8.55 -9.81 -4.03
C ALA A 401 -7.67 -9.03 -3.04
N ARG A 402 -8.02 -7.77 -2.74
CA ARG A 402 -7.15 -6.83 -2.01
C ARG A 402 -7.74 -6.34 -0.68
N GLY A 403 -9.04 -6.45 -0.50
CA GLY A 403 -9.80 -5.63 0.44
C GLY A 403 -10.71 -6.38 1.40
N ILE A 404 -10.61 -7.71 1.50
CA ILE A 404 -11.28 -8.51 2.54
C ILE A 404 -10.24 -9.00 3.56
N ASP A 405 -10.60 -8.91 4.85
CA ASP A 405 -9.84 -9.48 5.98
C ASP A 405 -10.77 -10.31 6.88
N LEU A 406 -11.08 -11.55 6.45
CA LEU A 406 -11.95 -12.51 7.15
C LEU A 406 -11.32 -13.91 7.25
N PRO A 407 -10.15 -14.07 7.89
CA PRO A 407 -9.46 -15.37 7.98
C PRO A 407 -10.25 -16.44 8.75
N GLU A 408 -11.20 -16.05 9.59
CA GLU A 408 -12.07 -16.97 10.33
C GLU A 408 -13.14 -17.65 9.45
N ARG A 409 -13.51 -17.01 8.33
CA ARG A 409 -14.51 -17.53 7.38
C ARG A 409 -13.87 -18.06 6.11
N ILE A 410 -12.85 -17.39 5.59
CA ILE A 410 -12.18 -17.77 4.34
C ILE A 410 -11.25 -18.95 4.61
N ARG A 411 -11.47 -20.06 3.90
CA ARG A 411 -10.70 -21.30 4.06
C ARG A 411 -9.82 -21.64 2.87
N TYR A 412 -10.25 -21.24 1.67
CA TYR A 412 -9.55 -21.54 0.42
C TYR A 412 -10.05 -20.65 -0.72
N ALA A 413 -9.27 -20.56 -1.79
CA ALA A 413 -9.60 -19.82 -3.00
C ALA A 413 -9.54 -20.74 -4.21
N VAL A 414 -10.48 -20.55 -5.14
CA VAL A 414 -10.57 -21.30 -6.39
C VAL A 414 -10.43 -20.35 -7.55
N PHE A 415 -9.42 -20.55 -8.38
CA PHE A 415 -9.25 -19.83 -9.63
C PHE A 415 -9.89 -20.62 -10.77
N ILE A 416 -11.01 -20.13 -11.27
CA ILE A 416 -11.74 -20.73 -12.39
C ILE A 416 -11.09 -20.24 -13.68
N GLY A 417 -9.95 -20.87 -14.00
CA GLY A 417 -9.07 -20.51 -15.10
C GLY A 417 -7.82 -19.76 -14.63
N VAL A 418 -6.75 -19.83 -15.42
CA VAL A 418 -5.47 -19.20 -15.09
C VAL A 418 -5.62 -17.66 -15.10
N PRO A 419 -5.31 -16.95 -14.01
CA PRO A 419 -5.30 -15.48 -13.98
C PRO A 419 -4.38 -14.94 -15.06
N ARG A 420 -4.95 -14.27 -16.06
CA ARG A 420 -4.21 -13.77 -17.22
C ARG A 420 -4.83 -12.50 -17.76
N ARG A 421 -3.98 -11.73 -18.41
CA ARG A 421 -4.35 -10.55 -19.19
C ARG A 421 -4.17 -10.89 -20.66
N GLU A 422 -5.16 -10.53 -21.46
CA GLU A 422 -5.12 -10.69 -22.90
C GLU A 422 -5.11 -9.28 -23.53
N ILE A 423 -4.15 -9.05 -24.42
CA ILE A 423 -4.00 -7.81 -25.16
C ILE A 423 -4.04 -8.16 -26.64
N THR A 424 -5.15 -7.80 -27.30
CA THR A 424 -5.23 -7.89 -28.75
C THR A 424 -4.45 -6.73 -29.38
N ILE A 425 -3.55 -7.07 -30.29
CA ILE A 425 -2.70 -6.17 -31.03
C ILE A 425 -2.97 -6.41 -32.50
N SER A 426 -3.48 -5.40 -33.21
CA SER A 426 -3.71 -5.49 -34.65
C SER A 426 -2.38 -5.49 -35.42
N LYS A 427 -2.38 -6.05 -36.64
CA LYS A 427 -1.22 -5.95 -37.57
C LYS A 427 -0.84 -4.50 -37.86
N ASP A 428 -1.83 -3.61 -37.78
CA ASP A 428 -1.71 -2.16 -37.96
C ASP A 428 -1.98 -1.44 -36.64
N GLU A 429 -1.32 -1.85 -35.55
CA GLU A 429 -1.43 -1.19 -34.26
C GLU A 429 -0.73 0.19 -34.29
N TYR A 430 -1.47 1.25 -33.96
CA TYR A 430 -0.97 2.61 -33.88
C TYR A 430 -0.74 3.07 -32.44
N ASN A 431 -1.19 2.30 -31.45
CA ASN A 431 -1.03 2.69 -30.05
C ASN A 431 0.41 2.44 -29.56
N PRO A 432 1.20 3.50 -29.27
CA PRO A 432 2.59 3.35 -28.87
C PRO A 432 2.74 2.60 -27.54
N THR A 433 1.73 2.61 -26.68
CA THR A 433 1.73 1.86 -25.41
C THR A 433 1.66 0.35 -25.67
N ARG A 434 0.83 -0.08 -26.63
CA ARG A 434 0.68 -1.51 -26.97
C ARG A 434 1.91 -2.04 -27.69
N ILE A 435 2.44 -1.26 -28.66
CA ILE A 435 3.70 -1.57 -29.34
C ILE A 435 4.83 -1.73 -28.32
N LEU A 436 5.00 -0.74 -27.44
CA LEU A 436 6.04 -0.76 -26.41
C LEU A 436 5.89 -1.94 -25.45
N THR A 437 4.64 -2.26 -25.07
CA THR A 437 4.35 -3.42 -24.23
C THR A 437 4.79 -4.72 -24.91
N LEU A 438 4.48 -4.90 -26.19
CA LEU A 438 4.89 -6.11 -26.93
C LEU A 438 6.41 -6.21 -27.02
N ILE A 439 7.08 -5.11 -27.38
CA ILE A 439 8.55 -5.05 -27.45
C ILE A 439 9.18 -5.47 -26.12
N TYR A 440 8.75 -4.90 -24.98
CA TYR A 440 9.33 -5.27 -23.68
C TYR A 440 9.08 -6.73 -23.29
N ASN A 441 7.98 -7.33 -23.72
CA ASN A 441 7.68 -8.73 -23.41
C ASN A 441 8.48 -9.71 -24.27
N ILE A 442 8.79 -9.38 -25.53
CA ILE A 442 9.60 -10.24 -26.41
C ILE A 442 11.10 -10.00 -26.28
N MET A 443 11.52 -8.80 -25.85
CA MET A 443 12.93 -8.41 -25.76
C MET A 443 13.86 -9.41 -25.05
N PRO A 444 13.45 -10.11 -23.96
CA PRO A 444 14.31 -11.10 -23.30
C PRO A 444 14.73 -12.28 -24.16
N ILE A 445 13.94 -12.65 -25.18
CA ILE A 445 14.21 -13.81 -26.06
C ILE A 445 14.97 -13.44 -27.34
N LEU A 446 15.12 -12.14 -27.61
CA LEU A 446 15.75 -11.64 -28.82
C LEU A 446 17.27 -11.83 -28.76
N GLU A 447 17.83 -12.20 -29.90
CA GLU A 447 19.28 -12.19 -30.10
C GLU A 447 19.85 -10.78 -29.92
N LYS A 448 21.13 -10.68 -29.55
CA LYS A 448 21.81 -9.42 -29.19
C LYS A 448 21.54 -8.28 -30.19
N ARG A 449 21.67 -8.55 -31.50
CA ARG A 449 21.45 -7.55 -32.55
C ARG A 449 20.01 -7.01 -32.57
N LEU A 450 19.02 -7.90 -32.52
CA LEU A 450 17.60 -7.53 -32.51
C LEU A 450 17.21 -6.87 -31.19
N ARG A 451 17.85 -7.27 -30.08
CA ARG A 451 17.66 -6.67 -28.77
C ARG A 451 18.14 -5.21 -28.73
N ASP A 452 19.32 -4.92 -29.26
CA ASP A 452 19.84 -3.54 -29.34
C ASP A 452 18.91 -2.64 -30.17
N GLU A 453 18.38 -3.16 -31.28
CA GLU A 453 17.37 -2.49 -32.11
C GLU A 453 16.05 -2.28 -31.35
N ALA A 454 15.59 -3.29 -30.60
CA ALA A 454 14.41 -3.22 -29.74
C ALA A 454 14.57 -2.13 -28.67
N GLU A 455 15.74 -2.04 -28.03
CA GLU A 455 16.04 -1.04 -27.00
C GLU A 455 16.01 0.38 -27.57
N ALA A 456 16.55 0.58 -28.78
CA ALA A 456 16.51 1.87 -29.46
C ALA A 456 15.07 2.29 -29.82
N VAL A 457 14.26 1.37 -30.33
CA VAL A 457 12.84 1.61 -30.65
C VAL A 457 12.03 1.86 -29.37
N ALA A 458 12.23 1.05 -28.33
CA ALA A 458 11.57 1.21 -27.03
C ALA A 458 11.91 2.55 -26.38
N ALA A 459 13.16 3.02 -26.48
CA ALA A 459 13.58 4.33 -25.98
C ALA A 459 12.83 5.47 -26.68
N LYS A 460 12.60 5.39 -28.00
CA LYS A 460 11.81 6.38 -28.75
C LYS A 460 10.34 6.37 -28.31
N LEU A 461 9.72 5.19 -28.27
CA LEU A 461 8.32 5.02 -27.85
C LEU A 461 8.10 5.46 -26.39
N SER A 462 9.05 5.21 -25.49
CA SER A 462 8.94 5.60 -24.08
C SER A 462 8.83 7.11 -23.85
N LYS A 463 9.33 7.93 -24.78
CA LYS A 463 9.26 9.40 -24.72
C LYS A 463 7.90 9.97 -25.11
N ILE A 464 7.08 9.18 -25.82
CA ILE A 464 5.76 9.59 -26.30
C ILE A 464 4.61 8.94 -25.53
N VAL A 465 4.88 7.93 -24.68
CA VAL A 465 3.86 7.25 -23.87
C VAL A 465 3.63 7.98 -22.53
N PRO A 466 2.38 8.26 -22.13
CA PRO A 466 1.13 7.99 -22.85
C PRO A 466 0.79 9.09 -23.86
N LEU A 467 0.28 8.69 -25.03
CA LEU A 467 -0.27 9.60 -26.04
C LEU A 467 -1.78 9.76 -25.82
N ASN A 468 -2.33 10.97 -25.99
CA ASN A 468 -3.78 11.24 -25.92
C ASN A 468 -4.51 10.70 -27.16
N LYS A 469 -5.81 10.41 -27.03
CA LYS A 469 -6.62 9.81 -28.10
C LYS A 469 -6.68 10.68 -29.37
N GLU A 470 -6.92 11.97 -29.22
CA GLU A 470 -7.00 12.92 -30.34
C GLU A 470 -5.72 12.95 -31.17
N LEU A 471 -4.55 12.98 -30.50
CA LEU A 471 -3.28 12.96 -31.22
C LEU A 471 -2.98 11.58 -31.83
N MET A 472 -3.41 10.49 -31.19
CA MET A 472 -3.28 9.15 -31.78
C MET A 472 -4.10 9.03 -33.07
N GLU A 473 -5.32 9.57 -33.10
CA GLU A 473 -6.15 9.59 -34.31
C GLU A 473 -5.52 10.45 -35.40
N LYS A 474 -5.04 11.66 -35.06
CA LYS A 474 -4.33 12.53 -36.00
C LYS A 474 -3.10 11.87 -36.61
N ILE A 475 -2.28 11.20 -35.80
CA ILE A 475 -1.09 10.47 -36.27
C ILE A 475 -1.49 9.26 -37.11
N LYS A 476 -2.54 8.54 -36.72
CA LYS A 476 -3.05 7.41 -37.51
C LYS A 476 -3.46 7.88 -38.91
N ASP A 477 -4.24 8.95 -39.01
CA ASP A 477 -4.70 9.50 -40.29
C ASP A 477 -3.51 9.98 -41.14
N ALA A 478 -2.53 10.62 -40.53
CA ALA A 478 -1.32 11.07 -41.23
C ALA A 478 -0.52 9.88 -41.80
N ILE A 479 -0.33 8.81 -41.01
CA ILE A 479 0.36 7.60 -41.47
C ILE A 479 -0.41 6.90 -42.59
N GLU A 480 -1.75 6.84 -42.50
CA GLU A 480 -2.59 6.22 -43.53
C GLU A 480 -2.61 7.04 -44.84
N LYS A 481 -2.50 8.37 -44.76
CA LYS A 481 -2.45 9.29 -45.91
C LYS A 481 -1.03 9.53 -46.44
N GLY A 482 0.01 9.09 -45.73
CA GLY A 482 1.40 9.36 -46.07
C GLY A 482 1.83 10.82 -45.85
N GLU A 483 1.13 11.54 -44.98
CA GLU A 483 1.42 12.94 -44.62
C GLU A 483 2.49 12.98 -43.52
N LYS A 484 3.54 13.79 -43.71
CA LYS A 484 4.56 13.98 -42.68
C LYS A 484 4.14 15.08 -41.71
N LEU A 485 4.08 14.74 -40.43
CA LEU A 485 3.84 15.73 -39.37
C LEU A 485 5.16 16.39 -38.92
N GLU A 486 5.07 17.60 -38.39
CA GLU A 486 6.22 18.36 -37.87
C GLU A 486 6.25 18.39 -36.33
N GLY A 487 7.42 18.71 -35.77
CA GLY A 487 7.62 18.87 -34.33
C GLY A 487 7.43 17.57 -33.53
N PHE A 488 6.74 17.66 -32.39
CA PHE A 488 6.48 16.51 -31.52
C PHE A 488 5.62 15.44 -32.19
N GLU A 489 4.65 15.86 -33.01
CA GLU A 489 3.73 14.95 -33.71
C GLU A 489 4.50 14.10 -34.73
N GLY A 490 5.39 14.72 -35.51
CA GLY A 490 6.30 14.01 -36.42
C GLY A 490 7.28 13.08 -35.71
N TYR A 491 7.77 13.46 -34.53
CA TYR A 491 8.60 12.55 -33.71
C TYR A 491 7.79 11.31 -33.28
N ALA A 492 6.55 11.51 -32.84
CA ALA A 492 5.67 10.43 -32.41
C ALA A 492 5.27 9.51 -33.57
N GLU A 493 4.96 10.08 -34.74
CA GLU A 493 4.73 9.36 -35.99
C GLU A 493 5.89 8.43 -36.33
N ASN A 494 7.12 8.97 -36.40
CA ASN A 494 8.33 8.19 -36.70
C ASN A 494 8.61 7.09 -35.67
N ALA A 495 8.33 7.35 -34.38
CA ALA A 495 8.50 6.35 -33.33
C ALA A 495 7.50 5.20 -33.47
N ILE A 496 6.24 5.49 -33.83
CA ILE A 496 5.19 4.48 -34.06
C ILE A 496 5.53 3.64 -35.30
N ILE A 497 5.94 4.27 -36.41
CA ILE A 497 6.35 3.57 -37.64
C ILE A 497 7.51 2.61 -37.34
N ALA A 498 8.57 3.09 -36.70
CA ALA A 498 9.72 2.26 -36.34
C ALA A 498 9.33 1.08 -35.45
N GLY A 499 8.39 1.30 -34.52
CA GLY A 499 7.82 0.23 -33.70
C GLY A 499 7.09 -0.84 -34.50
N ARG A 500 6.25 -0.43 -35.46
CA ARG A 500 5.50 -1.34 -36.34
C ARG A 500 6.42 -2.15 -37.23
N GLU A 501 7.39 -1.49 -37.87
CA GLU A 501 8.36 -2.17 -38.75
C GLU A 501 9.19 -3.20 -37.98
N PHE A 502 9.64 -2.83 -36.78
CA PHE A 502 10.37 -3.75 -35.91
C PHE A 502 9.53 -4.97 -35.53
N LEU A 503 8.27 -4.77 -35.12
CA LEU A 503 7.38 -5.89 -34.77
C LEU A 503 7.08 -6.78 -35.98
N LYS A 504 6.83 -6.20 -37.16
CA LYS A 504 6.61 -6.97 -38.41
C LYS A 504 7.83 -7.83 -38.77
N LYS A 505 9.03 -7.32 -38.52
CA LYS A 505 10.29 -8.04 -38.76
C LYS A 505 10.52 -9.19 -37.77
N VAL A 506 10.10 -9.03 -36.52
CA VAL A 506 10.49 -9.92 -35.41
C VAL A 506 9.42 -10.98 -35.11
N LEU A 507 8.13 -10.69 -35.30
CA LEU A 507 7.03 -11.63 -35.01
C LEU A 507 6.87 -12.70 -36.10
N THR A 508 7.84 -13.60 -36.20
CA THR A 508 7.76 -14.80 -37.06
C THR A 508 7.12 -15.97 -36.30
N ASP A 509 6.60 -16.97 -37.03
CA ASP A 509 6.02 -18.18 -36.43
C ASP A 509 7.03 -18.93 -35.55
N GLU A 510 8.31 -18.95 -35.96
CA GLU A 510 9.41 -19.52 -35.19
C GLU A 510 9.61 -18.79 -33.85
N LEU A 511 9.59 -17.44 -33.85
CA LEU A 511 9.70 -16.69 -32.62
C LEU A 511 8.47 -16.87 -31.73
N MET A 512 7.27 -16.97 -32.30
CA MET A 512 6.05 -17.23 -31.53
C MET A 512 6.09 -18.57 -30.79
N GLU A 513 6.62 -19.62 -31.43
CA GLU A 513 6.83 -20.92 -30.78
C GLU A 513 7.93 -20.86 -29.71
N ARG A 514 9.02 -20.15 -29.97
CA ARG A 514 10.08 -19.93 -28.97
C ARG A 514 9.56 -19.16 -27.75
N ILE A 515 8.75 -18.12 -27.96
CA ILE A 515 8.12 -17.35 -26.89
C ILE A 515 7.29 -18.26 -25.99
N LYS A 516 6.49 -19.16 -26.56
CA LYS A 516 5.66 -20.10 -25.81
C LYS A 516 6.47 -21.11 -24.98
N LYS A 517 7.70 -21.44 -25.40
CA LYS A 517 8.58 -22.41 -24.72
C LYS A 517 9.47 -21.77 -23.67
N GLU A 518 10.02 -20.59 -23.97
CA GLU A 518 11.08 -19.95 -23.19
C GLU A 518 10.57 -18.82 -22.28
N LEU A 519 9.37 -18.29 -22.53
CA LEU A 519 8.75 -17.23 -21.72
C LEU A 519 7.43 -17.71 -21.12
N ASP A 520 7.06 -17.13 -19.98
CA ASP A 520 5.75 -17.35 -19.35
C ASP A 520 4.59 -16.66 -20.11
N ILE A 521 4.79 -16.21 -21.35
CA ILE A 521 3.78 -15.50 -22.16
C ILE A 521 3.41 -16.32 -23.39
N SER A 522 2.20 -16.17 -23.89
CA SER A 522 1.75 -16.83 -25.12
C SER A 522 1.26 -15.78 -26.11
N ILE A 523 1.69 -15.90 -27.37
CA ILE A 523 1.14 -15.12 -28.48
C ILE A 523 0.27 -16.06 -29.30
N LYS A 524 -0.99 -15.67 -29.54
CA LYS A 524 -1.91 -16.42 -30.40
C LYS A 524 -2.30 -15.57 -31.61
N PRO A 525 -2.24 -16.10 -32.84
CA PRO A 525 -2.80 -15.41 -33.99
C PRO A 525 -4.33 -15.27 -33.82
N VAL A 526 -4.85 -14.11 -34.19
CA VAL A 526 -6.28 -13.80 -34.33
C VAL A 526 -6.51 -13.20 -35.72
N GLU A 527 -7.75 -13.14 -36.21
CA GLU A 527 -8.08 -12.73 -37.59
C GLU A 527 -7.32 -11.46 -38.05
N ASP A 528 -7.25 -10.43 -37.19
CA ASP A 528 -6.62 -9.14 -37.51
C ASP A 528 -5.25 -8.87 -36.84
N GLY A 529 -4.59 -9.90 -36.30
CA GLY A 529 -3.28 -9.73 -35.65
C GLY A 529 -2.95 -10.80 -34.64
N PHE A 530 -2.61 -10.39 -33.41
CA PHE A 530 -2.14 -11.29 -32.37
C PHE A 530 -2.77 -10.94 -31.01
N SER A 531 -3.11 -11.97 -30.24
CA SER A 531 -3.46 -11.85 -28.82
C SER A 531 -2.26 -12.23 -27.97
N LEU A 532 -1.73 -11.25 -27.23
CA LEU A 532 -0.69 -11.47 -26.23
C LEU A 532 -1.33 -11.83 -24.90
N ILE A 533 -1.06 -13.04 -24.43
CA ILE A 533 -1.51 -13.60 -23.16
C ILE A 533 -0.37 -13.52 -22.16
N ILE A 534 -0.59 -12.78 -21.08
CA ILE A 534 0.38 -12.57 -20.01
C ILE A 534 -0.24 -13.06 -18.70
N PRO A 535 0.41 -13.99 -17.96
CA PRO A 535 -0.04 -14.39 -16.64
C PRO A 535 -0.10 -13.19 -15.69
N ASP A 536 -1.22 -13.05 -14.97
CA ASP A 536 -1.35 -12.04 -13.92
C ASP A 536 -0.89 -12.61 -12.57
N THR A 537 0.43 -12.77 -12.44
CA THR A 537 1.07 -13.23 -11.20
C THR A 537 0.77 -12.30 -10.02
N SER A 538 0.53 -11.02 -10.28
CA SER A 538 0.23 -10.03 -9.24
C SER A 538 -1.20 -10.20 -8.71
N GLY A 539 -2.17 -10.31 -9.61
CA GLY A 539 -3.57 -10.60 -9.26
C GLY A 539 -3.71 -11.93 -8.54
N TYR A 540 -2.98 -12.96 -8.98
CA TYR A 540 -2.90 -14.26 -8.31
C TYR A 540 -2.40 -14.14 -6.86
N ILE A 541 -1.19 -13.58 -6.64
CA ILE A 541 -0.57 -13.50 -5.30
C ILE A 541 -1.42 -12.70 -4.30
N GLU A 542 -2.10 -11.63 -4.75
CA GLU A 542 -2.97 -10.80 -3.90
C GLU A 542 -4.26 -11.53 -3.53
N ALA A 543 -4.96 -12.09 -4.52
CA ALA A 543 -6.16 -12.89 -4.30
C ALA A 543 -5.89 -14.11 -3.41
N PHE A 544 -4.74 -14.75 -3.64
CA PHE A 544 -4.24 -15.87 -2.84
C PHE A 544 -3.80 -15.45 -1.43
N GLY A 545 -3.32 -14.22 -1.23
CA GLY A 545 -2.92 -13.74 0.10
C GLY A 545 -4.07 -13.57 1.09
N ARG A 546 -5.32 -13.87 0.69
CA ARG A 546 -6.53 -13.78 1.51
C ARG A 546 -6.99 -15.14 2.07
N THR A 547 -6.33 -16.21 1.66
CA THR A 547 -6.46 -17.58 2.18
C THR A 547 -5.23 -17.92 3.00
#